data_AF-A0A194X1D8-F1
#
_entry.id   AF-A0A194X1D8-F1
#
_cell.length_a   1.000
_cell.length_b   1.000
_cell.length_c   1.000
_cell.angle_alpha   90.00
_cell.angle_beta   90.00
_cell.angle_gamma   90.00
#
_symmetry.space_group_name_H-M   'P 1'
#
loop_
_entity.id
_entity.type
_entity.pdbx_description
1 polymer ?
#
loop_
_entity_poly.entity_id
_entity_poly.type
_entity_poly.pdbx_seq_one_letter_code
_entity_poly.pdbx_strand_id
1 'polypeptide(L)' 'MSDRASKALAEASLPGEPQTYDARSKRSGVPLATLYYRDYGRRSKEEKAEGQ' A
#
# COMPACT_ATOMS: atom_id res chain seq x y z
N MET A 1 -2.10 -16.95 -3.82
CA MET A 1 -1.73 -15.88 -4.78
C MET A 1 -1.26 -14.68 -3.99
N SER A 2 0.04 -14.35 -4.04
CA SER A 2 0.54 -13.12 -3.42
C SER A 2 0.34 -11.98 -4.42
N ASP A 3 -0.42 -10.96 -4.03
CA ASP A 3 -0.67 -9.78 -4.84
C ASP A 3 0.59 -8.88 -4.90
N ARG A 4 0.84 -8.26 -6.05
CA ARG A 4 2.06 -7.45 -6.28
C ARG A 4 2.14 -6.27 -5.31
N ALA A 5 1.00 -5.68 -4.94
CA ALA A 5 0.96 -4.60 -3.95
C ALA A 5 1.27 -5.12 -2.54
N SER A 6 0.73 -6.29 -2.16
CA SER A 6 1.10 -6.94 -0.89
C SER A 6 2.60 -7.24 -0.79
N LYS A 7 3.21 -7.73 -1.87
CA LYS A 7 4.66 -7.95 -1.90
C LYS A 7 5.43 -6.64 -1.76
N ALA A 8 5.02 -5.60 -2.49
CA ALA A 8 5.66 -4.28 -2.44
C ALA A 8 5.59 -3.61 -1.04
N LEU A 9 4.52 -3.86 -0.28
CA LEU A 9 4.39 -3.40 1.11
C LEU A 9 5.26 -4.22 2.08
N ALA A 10 5.39 -5.52 1.85
CA ALA A 10 6.16 -6.44 2.70
C ALA A 10 7.68 -6.37 2.46
N GLU A 11 8.12 -5.88 1.30
CA GLU A 11 9.53 -5.71 1.01
C GLU A 11 10.15 -4.57 1.83
N ALA A 12 11.28 -4.86 2.48
CA ALA A 12 12.03 -3.90 3.29
C ALA A 12 12.42 -2.63 2.52
N SER A 13 12.48 -1.50 3.22
CA SER A 13 13.09 -0.28 2.68
C SER A 13 14.59 -0.48 2.51
N LEU A 14 15.13 0.02 1.39
CA LEU A 14 16.58 0.10 1.23
C LEU A 14 17.16 1.14 2.20
N PRO A 15 18.39 0.93 2.69
CA PRO A 15 19.07 1.91 3.52
C PRO A 15 19.27 3.20 2.72
N GLY A 16 18.68 4.31 3.22
CA GLY A 16 18.73 5.62 2.57
C GLY A 16 17.50 5.95 1.70
N GLU A 17 16.58 5.01 1.46
CA GLU A 17 15.31 5.34 0.82
C GLU A 17 14.24 5.74 1.84
N PRO A 18 13.43 6.80 1.54
CA PRO A 18 12.26 7.12 2.33
C PRO A 18 11.30 5.93 2.37
N GLN A 19 10.80 5.58 3.57
CA GLN A 19 9.80 4.53 3.74
C GLN A 19 8.40 5.06 3.40
N THR A 20 8.24 5.55 2.17
CA THR A 20 7.00 6.16 1.66
C THR A 20 6.36 5.30 0.57
N TYR A 21 5.07 5.49 0.34
CA TYR A 21 4.36 4.83 -0.76
C TYR A 21 4.91 5.22 -2.14
N ASP A 22 5.46 6.42 -2.29
CA ASP A 22 6.08 6.88 -3.55
C ASP A 22 7.34 6.07 -3.89
N ALA A 23 8.24 5.88 -2.91
CA ALA A 23 9.43 5.05 -3.08
C ALA A 23 9.06 3.59 -3.40
N ARG A 24 8.10 3.03 -2.65
CA ARG A 24 7.56 1.68 -2.90
C ARG A 24 6.91 1.57 -4.28
N SER A 25 6.19 2.61 -4.74
CA SER A 25 5.56 2.66 -6.06
C SER A 25 6.59 2.63 -7.17
N LYS A 26 7.61 3.49 -7.08
CA LYS A 26 8.71 3.56 -8.06
C LYS A 26 9.49 2.24 -8.14
N ARG A 27 9.76 1.59 -7.00
CA ARG A 27 10.51 0.32 -6.95
C ARG A 27 9.70 -0.86 -7.48
N SER A 28 8.44 -0.98 -7.06
CA SER A 28 7.60 -2.15 -7.39
C SER A 28 6.85 -2.01 -8.71
N GLY A 29 6.74 -0.80 -9.26
CA GLY A 29 5.88 -0.46 -10.40
C GLY A 29 4.38 -0.51 -10.10
N VAL A 30 4.00 -0.59 -8.82
CA VAL A 30 2.60 -0.58 -8.39
C VAL A 30 2.20 0.86 -8.11
N PRO A 31 1.07 1.37 -8.64
CA PRO A 31 0.63 2.73 -8.37
C PRO A 31 0.50 3.02 -6.87
N LEU A 32 0.92 4.23 -6.47
CA LEU A 32 0.81 4.71 -5.08
C LEU A 32 -0.60 4.50 -4.49
N ALA A 33 -1.63 4.85 -5.25
CA ALA A 33 -3.02 4.67 -4.82
C ALA A 33 -3.35 3.20 -4.52
N THR A 34 -2.85 2.27 -5.33
CA THR A 34 -3.02 0.83 -5.09
C THR A 34 -2.32 0.38 -3.82
N LEU A 35 -1.09 0.85 -3.57
CA LEU A 35 -0.38 0.57 -2.32
C LEU A 35 -1.15 1.14 -1.12
N TYR A 36 -1.61 2.38 -1.21
CA TYR A 36 -2.39 3.05 -0.18
C TYR A 36 -3.67 2.27 0.15
N TYR A 37 -4.52 1.98 -0.84
CA TYR A 37 -5.77 1.22 -0.60
C TYR A 37 -5.53 -0.23 -0.16
N ARG A 38 -4.36 -0.79 -0.45
CA ARG A 38 -3.99 -2.13 -0.01
C ARG A 38 -3.53 -2.14 1.45
N ASP A 39 -2.73 -1.17 1.85
CA ASP A 39 -2.19 -1.02 3.21
C ASP A 39 -3.28 -0.58 4.20
N TYR A 40 -4.06 0.43 3.83
CA TYR A 40 -5.23 0.87 4.58
C TYR A 40 -6.41 -0.12 4.49
N GLY A 41 -6.32 -1.10 3.59
CA GLY A 41 -7.35 -2.10 3.35
C GLY A 41 -8.66 -1.54 2.79
N ARG A 42 -9.55 -2.46 2.38
CA ARG A 42 -10.98 -2.12 2.27
C ARG A 42 -11.39 -1.67 3.67
N ARG A 43 -11.81 -0.41 3.84
CA ARG A 43 -12.59 0.05 4.99
C ARG A 43 -13.47 -1.11 5.48
N SER A 44 -13.27 -1.53 6.73
CA SER A 44 -14.19 -2.47 7.38
C SER A 44 -15.61 -1.98 7.18
N LYS A 45 -16.60 -2.88 7.09
CA LYS A 45 -18.00 -2.49 6.87
C LYS A 45 -18.47 -1.41 7.86
N GLU A 46 -17.87 -1.36 9.04
CA GLU A 46 -18.06 -0.33 10.07
C GLU A 46 -17.60 1.08 9.62
N GLU A 47 -16.46 1.23 8.96
CA GLU A 47 -15.93 2.52 8.49
C GLU A 47 -16.62 3.03 7.20
N LYS A 48 -17.46 2.18 6.58
CA LYS A 48 -18.42 2.60 5.54
C LYS A 48 -19.75 3.08 6.13
N ALA A 49 -20.05 2.72 7.38
CA ALA A 49 -21.31 3.07 8.04
C ALA A 49 -21.27 4.45 8.72
N GLU A 50 -20.09 5.01 9.01
CA GLU A 50 -19.93 6.36 9.58
C GLU A 50 -19.83 7.49 8.53
N GLY A 51 -20.02 7.16 7.24
CA GLY A 51 -19.88 8.10 6.13
C GLY A 51 -21.14 8.36 5.32
N GLN A 52 -22.34 8.16 5.89
CA GLN A 52 -23.65 8.47 5.30
C GLN A 52 -24.55 9.15 6.33
#